data_AF-A0A5E4NND0-F1
#
_entry.id   AF-A0A5E4NND0-F1
#
_cell.length_a   1.000
_cell.length_b   1.000
_cell.length_c   1.000
_cell.angle_alpha   90.00
_cell.angle_beta   90.00
_cell.angle_gamma   90.00
#
_symmetry.space_group_name_H-M   'P 1'
#
loop_
_entity.id
_entity.type
_entity.pdbx_description
1 polymer ?
#
loop_
_entity_poly.entity_id
_entity_poly.type
_entity_poly.pdbx_seq_one_letter_code
_entity_poly.pdbx_strand_id
1 'polypeptide(L)'
;MEAANSQSIKSVAWQPIAGYAAIALFALWFGHRWLLNRKELSHRKVLTSKMNGPKVWPIVGSALELIGSAEMVVDKIRKMTLDYGPEPFRFWMGSHLLMFITRPEDLQIVLNSSKALNRPWIYDMIFDVMEESIFLAKGKRWRNNRSIYNAFFNIKTLHKYFPIFQENNKLLIENLNKQVVKTELFDVWEYIADTNMDSIFRKI
;
A
#
# COMPACT_ATOMS: atom_id res chain seq x y z
N MET A 1 48.40 38.07 18.03
CA MET A 1 46.91 38.11 18.06
C MET A 1 46.28 38.10 16.66
N GLU A 2 46.97 38.57 15.60
CA GLU A 2 46.45 38.60 14.21
C GLU A 2 46.23 37.23 13.55
N ALA A 3 47.10 36.25 13.81
CA ALA A 3 47.04 34.93 13.18
C ALA A 3 45.79 34.11 13.58
N ALA A 4 45.32 34.26 14.82
CA ALA A 4 44.13 33.58 15.32
C ALA A 4 42.83 34.12 14.69
N ASN A 5 42.80 35.42 14.36
CA ASN A 5 41.64 36.06 13.72
C ASN A 5 41.50 35.64 12.25
N SER A 6 42.62 35.49 11.53
CA SER A 6 42.64 35.03 10.13
C SER A 6 42.15 33.58 9.96
N GLN A 7 42.49 32.68 10.91
CA GLN A 7 42.00 31.29 10.88
C GLN A 7 40.51 31.18 11.23
N SER A 8 40.02 32.00 12.16
CA SER A 8 38.59 32.09 12.51
C SER A 8 37.73 32.60 11.35
N ILE A 9 38.18 33.65 10.66
CA ILE A 9 37.44 34.23 9.53
C ILE A 9 37.38 33.25 8.34
N LYS A 10 38.46 32.50 8.09
CA LYS A 10 38.48 31.50 7.02
C LYS A 10 37.55 30.31 7.31
N SER A 11 37.48 29.81 8.55
CA SER A 11 36.61 28.67 8.88
C SER A 11 35.12 29.03 8.84
N VAL A 12 34.77 30.27 9.17
CA VAL A 12 33.38 30.78 9.13
C VAL A 12 32.93 31.10 7.71
N ALA A 13 33.81 31.58 6.82
CA ALA A 13 33.46 31.97 5.45
C ALA A 13 33.07 30.80 4.53
N TRP A 14 33.60 29.59 4.77
CA TRP A 14 33.28 28.40 3.96
C TRP A 14 31.91 27.77 4.29
N GLN A 15 31.39 27.97 5.51
CA GLN A 15 30.12 27.40 5.94
C GLN A 15 28.90 27.87 5.12
N PRO A 16 28.69 29.18 4.85
CA PRO A 16 27.56 29.63 4.04
C PRO A 16 27.70 29.21 2.57
N ILE A 17 28.90 29.22 2.00
CA ILE A 17 29.17 28.82 0.61
C ILE A 17 28.83 27.34 0.40
N ALA A 18 29.22 26.48 1.33
CA ALA A 18 28.85 25.07 1.32
C ALA A 18 27.32 24.87 1.40
N GLY A 19 26.62 25.68 2.20
CA GLY A 19 25.16 25.68 2.28
C GLY A 19 24.48 26.05 0.95
N TYR A 20 24.90 27.15 0.31
CA TYR A 20 24.36 27.55 -1.00
C TYR A 20 24.65 26.51 -2.09
N ALA A 21 25.84 25.91 -2.09
CA ALA A 21 26.18 24.83 -3.01
C ALA A 21 25.29 23.59 -2.82
N ALA A 22 25.03 23.20 -1.56
CA ALA A 22 24.13 22.08 -1.26
C ALA A 22 22.69 22.36 -1.72
N ILE A 23 22.17 23.57 -1.50
CA ILE A 23 20.84 24.00 -1.97
C ILE A 23 20.78 23.99 -3.50
N ALA A 24 21.81 24.51 -4.18
CA ALA A 24 21.88 24.53 -5.63
C ALA A 24 21.93 23.11 -6.22
N LEU A 25 22.74 22.21 -5.63
CA LEU A 25 22.80 20.80 -6.03
C LEU A 25 21.47 20.08 -5.77
N PHE A 26 20.80 20.35 -4.65
CA PHE A 26 19.47 19.81 -4.36
C PHE A 26 18.43 20.31 -5.36
N ALA A 27 18.44 21.60 -5.70
CA ALA A 27 17.54 22.18 -6.69
C ALA A 27 17.81 21.64 -8.10
N LEU A 28 19.07 21.45 -8.49
CA LEU A 28 19.46 20.82 -9.76
C LEU A 28 19.05 19.34 -9.81
N TRP A 29 19.28 18.59 -8.74
CA TRP A 29 18.85 17.20 -8.62
C TRP A 29 17.33 17.07 -8.69
N PHE A 30 16.61 17.92 -7.95
CA PHE A 30 15.15 17.95 -7.94
C PHE A 30 14.60 18.37 -9.30
N GLY A 31 15.17 19.40 -9.94
CA GLY A 31 14.81 19.86 -11.27
C GLY A 31 15.07 18.81 -12.35
N HIS A 32 16.23 18.13 -12.30
CA HIS A 32 16.56 17.03 -13.20
C HIS A 32 15.60 15.85 -13.03
N ARG A 33 15.32 15.44 -11.79
CA ARG A 33 14.36 14.38 -11.48
C ARG A 33 12.94 14.75 -11.93
N TRP A 34 12.54 16.01 -11.74
CA TRP A 34 11.26 16.54 -12.20
C TRP A 34 11.17 16.53 -13.74
N LEU A 35 12.23 16.92 -14.46
CA LEU A 35 12.29 16.90 -15.92
C LEU A 35 12.23 15.47 -16.49
N LEU A 36 12.98 14.53 -15.92
CA LEU A 36 12.94 13.12 -16.31
C LEU A 36 11.54 12.53 -16.07
N ASN A 37 10.98 12.74 -14.87
CA ASN A 37 9.63 12.32 -14.56
C ASN A 37 8.61 12.97 -15.50
N ARG A 38 8.77 14.24 -15.87
CA ARG A 38 7.85 14.96 -16.78
C ARG A 38 7.79 14.34 -18.17
N LYS A 39 8.93 13.88 -18.73
CA LYS A 39 8.96 13.22 -20.04
C LYS A 39 8.25 11.87 -20.00
N GLU A 40 8.57 11.04 -19.00
CA GLU A 40 7.93 9.73 -18.80
C GLU A 40 6.43 9.87 -18.54
N LEU A 41 6.04 10.85 -17.72
CA LEU A 41 4.64 11.18 -17.43
C LEU A 41 3.89 11.62 -18.67
N SER A 42 4.50 12.48 -19.49
CA SER A 42 3.88 12.94 -20.74
C SER A 42 3.65 11.76 -21.68
N HIS A 43 4.62 10.87 -21.83
CA HIS A 43 4.48 9.68 -22.66
C HIS A 43 3.36 8.76 -22.17
N ARG A 44 3.32 8.44 -20.87
CA ARG A 44 2.26 7.61 -20.28
C ARG A 44 0.88 8.27 -20.37
N LYS A 45 0.78 9.59 -20.21
CA LYS A 45 -0.48 10.33 -20.39
C LYS A 45 -0.95 10.29 -21.84
N VAL A 46 -0.05 10.36 -22.81
CA VAL A 46 -0.37 10.21 -24.23
C VAL A 46 -0.84 8.78 -24.54
N LEU A 47 -0.13 7.76 -24.06
CA LEU A 47 -0.53 6.35 -24.26
C LEU A 47 -1.91 6.05 -23.67
N THR A 48 -2.19 6.60 -22.49
CA THR A 48 -3.47 6.40 -21.78
C THR A 48 -4.56 7.40 -22.20
N SER A 49 -4.28 8.34 -23.10
CA SER A 49 -5.25 9.36 -23.52
C SER A 49 -6.49 8.76 -24.17
N LYS A 50 -6.34 7.59 -24.81
CA LYS A 50 -7.41 6.86 -25.49
C LYS A 50 -8.16 5.88 -24.57
N MET A 51 -7.70 5.68 -23.34
CA MET A 51 -8.34 4.77 -22.39
C MET A 51 -9.41 5.49 -21.59
N ASN A 52 -10.51 4.79 -21.34
CA ASN A 52 -11.56 5.21 -20.43
C ASN A 52 -11.00 5.36 -19.00
N GLY A 53 -11.66 6.17 -18.19
CA GLY A 53 -11.34 6.36 -16.78
C GLY A 53 -11.80 7.71 -16.24
N PRO A 54 -11.74 7.90 -14.91
CA PRO A 54 -12.15 9.11 -14.24
C PRO A 54 -11.33 10.33 -14.67
N LYS A 55 -11.88 11.51 -14.37
CA LYS A 55 -11.24 12.79 -14.65
C LYS A 55 -9.84 12.84 -14.01
N VAL A 56 -8.87 13.34 -14.76
CA VAL A 56 -7.48 13.45 -14.32
C VAL A 56 -7.18 14.92 -14.03
N TRP A 57 -7.05 15.27 -12.75
CA TRP A 57 -6.69 16.61 -12.32
C TRP A 57 -5.18 16.87 -12.44
N PRO A 58 -4.75 18.13 -12.63
CA PRO A 58 -3.33 18.48 -12.59
C PRO A 58 -2.71 18.05 -11.26
N ILE A 59 -1.47 17.55 -11.31
CA ILE A 59 -0.67 17.10 -10.17
C ILE A 59 -1.22 15.85 -9.46
N VAL A 60 -2.46 15.85 -8.96
CA VAL A 60 -3.03 14.76 -8.15
C VAL A 60 -3.66 13.61 -8.95
N GLY A 61 -3.99 13.85 -10.23
CA GLY A 61 -4.68 12.86 -11.06
C GLY A 61 -6.13 12.65 -10.63
N SER A 62 -6.57 11.41 -10.54
CA SER A 62 -7.90 10.97 -10.11
C SER A 62 -7.95 10.59 -8.62
N ALA A 63 -6.89 10.85 -7.86
CA ALA A 63 -6.80 10.48 -6.44
C ALA A 63 -7.92 11.06 -5.56
N LEU A 64 -8.54 12.18 -5.97
CA LEU A 64 -9.68 12.78 -5.26
C LEU A 64 -10.89 11.84 -5.19
N GLU A 65 -11.02 10.90 -6.14
CA GLU A 65 -12.05 9.86 -6.08
C GLU A 65 -11.87 8.94 -4.86
N LEU A 66 -10.67 8.83 -4.32
CA LEU A 66 -10.37 7.98 -3.14
C LEU A 66 -10.55 8.72 -1.81
N ILE A 67 -11.08 9.95 -1.80
CA ILE A 67 -11.37 10.67 -0.56
C ILE A 67 -12.68 10.13 0.03
N GLY A 68 -12.63 9.70 1.29
CA GLY A 68 -13.80 9.25 2.05
C GLY A 68 -13.46 8.17 3.08
N SER A 69 -14.50 7.63 3.71
CA SER A 69 -14.42 6.37 4.48
C SER A 69 -14.08 5.21 3.54
N ALA A 70 -13.57 4.11 4.10
CA ALA A 70 -13.24 2.91 3.32
C ALA A 70 -14.44 2.39 2.51
N GLU A 71 -15.64 2.40 3.10
CA GLU A 71 -16.89 2.01 2.45
C GLU A 71 -17.21 2.90 1.24
N MET A 72 -17.16 4.23 1.41
CA MET A 72 -17.38 5.16 0.31
C MET A 72 -16.36 4.97 -0.83
N VAL A 73 -15.11 4.66 -0.50
CA VAL A 73 -14.07 4.40 -1.50
C VAL A 73 -14.37 3.10 -2.27
N VAL A 74 -14.78 2.04 -1.57
CA VAL A 74 -15.18 0.77 -2.20
C VAL A 74 -16.37 0.98 -3.14
N ASP A 75 -17.37 1.75 -2.72
CA ASP A 75 -18.54 2.06 -3.54
C ASP A 75 -18.18 2.89 -4.77
N LYS A 76 -17.29 3.87 -4.63
CA LYS A 76 -16.78 4.64 -5.76
C LYS A 76 -16.00 3.76 -6.74
N ILE A 77 -15.17 2.84 -6.25
CA ILE A 77 -14.45 1.88 -7.10
C ILE A 77 -15.45 0.99 -7.85
N ARG A 78 -16.45 0.45 -7.14
CA ARG A 78 -17.51 -0.35 -7.76
C ARG A 78 -18.22 0.43 -8.86
N LYS A 79 -18.61 1.68 -8.59
CA LYS A 79 -19.24 2.55 -9.57
C LYS A 79 -18.35 2.79 -10.79
N MET A 80 -17.07 3.11 -10.59
CA MET A 80 -16.11 3.27 -11.69
C MET A 80 -15.96 2.01 -12.54
N THR A 81 -15.98 0.83 -11.92
CA THR A 81 -15.97 -0.46 -12.64
C THR A 81 -17.20 -0.65 -13.52
N LEU A 82 -18.37 -0.19 -13.07
CA LEU A 82 -19.60 -0.22 -13.85
C LEU A 82 -19.62 0.84 -14.96
N ASP A 83 -19.13 2.04 -14.68
CA ASP A 83 -19.16 3.18 -15.60
C ASP A 83 -18.13 3.05 -16.74
N TYR A 84 -16.94 2.50 -16.47
CA TYR A 84 -15.83 2.44 -17.43
C TYR A 84 -15.51 1.03 -17.94
N GLY A 85 -16.03 -0.01 -17.29
CA GLY A 85 -15.91 -1.39 -17.76
C GLY A 85 -16.75 -1.66 -19.02
N PRO A 86 -16.64 -2.86 -19.62
CA PRO A 86 -15.85 -4.01 -19.18
C PRO A 86 -14.37 -3.96 -19.63
N GLU A 87 -13.97 -3.01 -20.47
CA GLU A 87 -12.57 -2.88 -20.89
C GLU A 87 -11.68 -2.30 -19.77
N PRO A 88 -10.37 -2.58 -19.76
CA PRO A 88 -9.46 -1.99 -18.79
C PRO A 88 -9.48 -0.47 -18.83
N PHE A 89 -9.56 0.16 -17.67
CA PHE A 89 -9.62 1.62 -17.54
C PHE A 89 -8.46 2.16 -16.69
N ARG A 90 -8.06 3.39 -16.99
CA ARG A 90 -6.93 4.06 -16.33
C ARG A 90 -7.39 4.74 -15.05
N PHE A 91 -6.50 4.76 -14.06
CA PHE A 91 -6.65 5.58 -12.86
C PHE A 91 -5.31 6.22 -12.53
N TRP A 92 -5.28 7.55 -12.47
CA TRP A 92 -4.06 8.28 -12.18
C TRP A 92 -4.01 8.68 -10.71
N MET A 93 -2.89 8.39 -10.05
CA MET A 93 -2.61 8.88 -8.70
C MET A 93 -1.26 9.58 -8.71
N GLY A 94 -1.30 10.91 -8.73
CA GLY A 94 -0.10 11.70 -8.89
C GLY A 94 0.61 11.42 -10.22
N SER A 95 1.86 10.98 -10.11
CA SER A 95 2.70 10.51 -11.23
C SER A 95 2.52 9.03 -11.57
N HIS A 96 1.71 8.29 -10.81
CA HIS A 96 1.56 6.85 -10.97
C HIS A 96 0.26 6.50 -11.70
N LEU A 97 0.39 5.58 -12.65
CA LEU A 97 -0.73 5.00 -13.38
C LEU A 97 -1.11 3.67 -12.74
N LEU A 98 -2.38 3.52 -12.39
CA LEU A 98 -3.02 2.25 -12.07
C LEU A 98 -3.97 1.88 -13.21
N MET A 99 -4.04 0.58 -13.51
CA MET A 99 -5.02 0.06 -14.46
C MET A 99 -5.97 -0.87 -13.72
N PHE A 100 -7.25 -0.61 -13.84
CA PHE A 100 -8.29 -1.48 -13.33
C PHE A 100 -8.66 -2.48 -14.43
N ILE A 101 -8.59 -3.76 -14.09
CA ILE A 101 -8.93 -4.87 -14.97
C ILE A 101 -10.14 -5.56 -14.35
N THR A 102 -11.21 -5.66 -15.12
CA THR A 102 -12.52 -6.11 -14.64
C THR A 102 -12.90 -7.45 -15.25
N ARG A 103 -12.45 -7.74 -16.47
CA ARG A 103 -12.62 -9.04 -17.12
C ARG A 103 -11.75 -10.14 -16.49
N PRO A 104 -12.33 -11.31 -16.16
CA PRO A 104 -11.57 -12.44 -15.65
C PRO A 104 -10.48 -12.92 -16.61
N GLU A 105 -10.72 -12.89 -17.93
CA GLU A 105 -9.76 -13.37 -18.93
C GLU A 105 -8.49 -12.51 -18.94
N ASP A 106 -8.65 -11.18 -18.93
CA ASP A 106 -7.54 -10.23 -18.86
C ASP A 106 -6.79 -10.32 -17.52
N LEU A 107 -7.55 -10.50 -16.43
CA LEU A 107 -6.98 -10.65 -15.10
C LEU A 107 -6.12 -11.92 -15.02
N GLN A 108 -6.57 -13.02 -15.62
CA GLN A 108 -5.80 -14.26 -15.69
C GLN A 108 -4.49 -14.08 -16.46
N ILE A 109 -4.48 -13.34 -17.57
CA ILE A 109 -3.26 -13.05 -18.34
C ILE A 109 -2.27 -12.27 -17.48
N VAL A 110 -2.72 -11.22 -16.80
CA VAL A 110 -1.85 -10.37 -15.98
C VAL A 110 -1.32 -11.13 -14.76
N LEU A 111 -2.19 -11.84 -14.02
CA LEU A 111 -1.79 -12.56 -12.82
C LEU A 111 -0.83 -13.74 -13.09
N ASN A 112 -0.86 -14.32 -14.30
CA ASN A 112 0.07 -15.38 -14.70
C ASN A 112 1.34 -14.86 -15.40
N SER A 113 1.44 -13.56 -15.67
CA SER A 113 2.57 -12.98 -16.37
C SER A 113 3.77 -12.78 -15.44
N SER A 114 4.92 -13.33 -15.83
CA SER A 114 6.19 -13.08 -15.12
C SER A 114 6.61 -11.60 -15.13
N LYS A 115 6.07 -10.80 -16.06
CA LYS A 115 6.31 -9.36 -16.16
C LYS A 115 5.51 -8.53 -15.15
N ALA A 116 4.45 -9.11 -14.57
CA ALA A 116 3.57 -8.46 -13.59
C ALA A 116 3.88 -8.88 -12.13
N LEU A 117 5.03 -9.51 -11.89
CA LEU A 117 5.45 -9.95 -10.55
C LEU A 117 6.01 -8.83 -9.68
N ASN A 118 6.31 -7.67 -10.28
CA ASN A 118 6.80 -6.52 -9.56
C ASN A 118 5.67 -5.88 -8.75
N ARG A 119 5.99 -5.48 -7.53
CA ARG A 119 5.02 -4.89 -6.62
C ARG A 119 4.69 -3.46 -7.05
N PRO A 120 3.43 -3.04 -6.93
CA PRO A 120 3.07 -1.66 -7.18
C PRO A 120 3.74 -0.72 -6.18
N TRP A 121 4.01 0.51 -6.62
CA TRP A 121 4.56 1.60 -5.81
C TRP A 121 3.77 1.88 -4.51
N ILE A 122 2.48 1.53 -4.47
CA ILE A 122 1.64 1.71 -3.28
C ILE A 122 2.15 0.92 -2.07
N TYR A 123 2.82 -0.21 -2.31
CA TYR A 123 3.43 -1.01 -1.25
C TYR A 123 4.69 -0.37 -0.69
N ASP A 124 5.40 0.47 -1.45
CA ASP A 124 6.58 1.17 -0.93
C ASP A 124 6.16 2.25 0.09
N MET A 125 4.97 2.87 -0.05
CA MET A 125 4.42 3.76 0.99
C MET A 125 4.11 3.05 2.30
N ILE A 126 3.61 1.81 2.22
CA ILE A 126 3.31 0.99 3.41
C ILE A 126 4.61 0.43 4.01
N PHE A 127 5.62 0.20 3.18
CA PHE A 127 6.92 -0.31 3.57
C PHE A 127 7.64 0.60 4.56
N ASP A 128 7.57 1.91 4.37
CA ASP A 128 8.23 2.87 5.26
C ASP A 128 7.67 2.84 6.69
N VAL A 129 6.44 2.32 6.88
CA VAL A 129 5.76 2.21 8.18
C VAL A 129 5.92 0.83 8.80
N MET A 130 5.93 -0.22 7.97
CA MET A 130 6.05 -1.60 8.39
C MET A 130 7.34 -2.17 7.79
N GLU A 131 8.45 -2.07 8.54
CA GLU A 131 9.71 -2.74 8.21
C GLU A 131 9.47 -4.18 7.73
N GLU A 132 10.34 -4.69 6.85
CA GLU A 132 10.34 -6.01 6.21
C GLU A 132 9.27 -7.03 6.65
N SER A 133 8.01 -6.71 6.37
CA SER A 133 6.92 -7.61 6.65
C SER A 133 6.87 -8.71 5.58
N ILE A 134 6.19 -9.80 5.91
CA ILE A 134 6.01 -10.95 5.00
C ILE A 134 5.29 -10.54 3.70
N PHE A 135 4.41 -9.55 3.84
CA PHE A 135 3.65 -8.95 2.75
C PHE A 135 4.49 -8.00 1.93
N LEU A 136 5.69 -7.66 2.39
CA LEU A 136 6.59 -6.61 1.89
C LEU A 136 7.92 -7.13 1.30
N ALA A 137 8.32 -8.38 1.60
CA ALA A 137 9.54 -9.01 1.07
C ALA A 137 9.57 -9.14 -0.47
N LYS A 138 10.74 -8.93 -1.11
CA LYS A 138 10.92 -8.99 -2.59
C LYS A 138 11.75 -10.22 -3.04
N GLY A 139 11.53 -10.66 -4.28
CA GLY A 139 12.39 -11.62 -4.99
C GLY A 139 12.68 -12.95 -4.27
N LYS A 140 13.96 -13.30 -4.11
CA LYS A 140 14.41 -14.54 -3.43
C LYS A 140 13.91 -14.60 -1.98
N ARG A 141 13.86 -13.47 -1.28
CA ARG A 141 13.38 -13.40 0.10
C ARG A 141 11.88 -13.67 0.19
N TRP A 142 11.08 -13.12 -0.73
CA TRP A 142 9.67 -13.49 -0.85
C TRP A 142 9.48 -14.99 -1.05
N ARG A 143 10.26 -15.61 -1.95
CA ARG A 143 10.20 -17.06 -2.19
C ARG A 143 10.54 -17.86 -0.92
N ASN A 144 11.60 -17.47 -0.21
CA ASN A 144 12.01 -18.11 1.03
C ASN A 144 10.93 -17.99 2.12
N ASN A 145 10.46 -16.76 2.37
CA ASN A 145 9.39 -16.49 3.32
C ASN A 145 8.13 -17.29 2.99
N ARG A 146 7.70 -17.28 1.72
CA ARG A 146 6.54 -18.04 1.25
C ARG A 146 6.71 -19.55 1.47
N SER A 147 7.91 -20.10 1.24
CA SER A 147 8.19 -21.51 1.52
C SER A 147 8.00 -21.84 3.00
N ILE A 148 8.50 -20.98 3.89
CA ILE A 148 8.36 -21.15 5.33
C ILE A 148 6.88 -21.05 5.74
N TYR A 149 6.15 -20.03 5.29
CA TYR A 149 4.73 -19.87 5.61
C TYR A 149 3.86 -21.01 5.08
N ASN A 150 4.12 -21.48 3.86
CA ASN A 150 3.39 -22.62 3.30
C ASN A 150 3.50 -23.87 4.20
N ALA A 151 4.62 -24.04 4.91
CA ALA A 151 4.76 -25.13 5.88
C ALA A 151 3.86 -24.94 7.12
N PHE A 152 3.61 -23.70 7.55
CA PHE A 152 2.70 -23.41 8.67
C PHE A 152 1.22 -23.48 8.27
N PHE A 153 0.87 -23.13 7.03
CA PHE A 153 -0.51 -23.18 6.53
C PHE A 153 -0.87 -24.48 5.81
N ASN A 154 -0.09 -25.55 6.00
CA ASN A 154 -0.47 -26.87 5.51
C ASN A 154 -1.62 -27.44 6.34
N ILE A 155 -2.46 -28.29 5.73
CA ILE A 155 -3.67 -28.85 6.37
C ILE A 155 -3.36 -29.59 7.68
N LYS A 156 -2.24 -30.30 7.77
CA LYS A 156 -1.85 -31.02 9.00
C LYS A 156 -1.56 -30.05 10.15
N THR A 157 -0.90 -28.93 9.86
CA THR A 157 -0.65 -27.88 10.85
C THR A 157 -1.96 -27.17 11.22
N LEU A 158 -2.82 -26.88 10.24
CA LEU A 158 -4.15 -26.31 10.50
C LEU A 158 -4.98 -27.16 11.46
N HIS A 159 -5.00 -28.49 11.29
CA HIS A 159 -5.67 -29.42 12.21
C HIS A 159 -5.20 -29.30 13.67
N LYS A 160 -3.96 -28.91 13.92
CA LYS A 160 -3.46 -28.70 15.29
C LYS A 160 -4.04 -27.45 15.95
N TYR A 161 -4.47 -26.46 15.17
CA TYR A 161 -5.10 -25.24 15.68
C TYR A 161 -6.61 -25.38 15.91
N PHE A 162 -7.27 -26.40 15.35
CA PHE A 162 -8.72 -26.59 15.50
C PHE A 162 -9.21 -26.61 16.95
N PRO A 163 -8.53 -27.26 17.91
CA PRO A 163 -8.95 -27.23 19.31
C PRO A 163 -8.99 -25.79 19.88
N ILE A 164 -8.01 -24.96 19.53
CA ILE A 164 -7.95 -23.55 19.95
C ILE A 164 -9.13 -22.77 19.36
N PHE A 165 -9.40 -22.92 18.07
CA PHE A 165 -10.54 -22.27 17.43
C PHE A 165 -11.87 -22.73 18.02
N GLN A 166 -11.99 -24.03 18.34
CA GLN A 166 -13.19 -24.57 18.97
C GLN A 166 -13.42 -23.97 20.36
N GLU A 167 -12.36 -23.85 21.17
CA GLU A 167 -12.46 -23.25 22.50
C GLU A 167 -12.83 -21.77 22.43
N ASN A 168 -12.14 -21.00 21.59
CA ASN A 168 -12.43 -19.58 21.42
C ASN A 168 -13.84 -19.34 20.85
N ASN A 169 -14.31 -20.19 19.94
CA ASN A 169 -15.69 -20.12 19.44
C ASN A 169 -16.73 -20.46 20.52
N LYS A 170 -16.44 -21.36 21.46
CA LYS A 170 -17.32 -21.60 22.62
C LYS A 170 -17.43 -20.33 23.48
N LEU A 171 -16.30 -19.69 23.77
CA LEU A 171 -16.28 -18.43 24.52
C LEU A 171 -17.04 -17.31 23.79
N LEU A 172 -16.90 -17.22 22.47
CA LEU A 172 -17.67 -16.29 21.64
C LEU A 172 -19.18 -16.54 21.80
N ILE A 173 -19.63 -17.78 21.65
CA ILE A 173 -21.05 -18.14 21.78
C ILE A 173 -21.56 -17.82 23.19
N GLU A 174 -20.80 -18.13 24.24
CA GLU A 174 -21.15 -17.82 25.62
C GLU A 174 -21.28 -16.29 25.84
N ASN A 175 -20.38 -15.51 25.29
CA ASN A 175 -20.41 -14.05 25.41
C ASN A 175 -21.57 -13.43 24.63
N LEU A 176 -21.86 -13.92 23.43
CA LEU A 176 -23.03 -13.50 22.65
C LEU A 176 -24.33 -13.86 23.36
N ASN A 177 -24.44 -15.06 23.93
CA ASN A 177 -25.64 -15.50 24.66
C ASN A 177 -25.96 -14.58 25.85
N LYS A 178 -24.95 -14.02 26.53
CA LYS A 178 -25.17 -13.03 27.61
C LYS A 178 -25.82 -11.74 27.11
N GLN A 179 -25.57 -11.37 25.85
CA GLN A 179 -26.17 -10.17 25.25
C GLN A 179 -27.54 -10.45 24.67
N VAL A 180 -27.82 -11.66 24.16
CA VAL A 180 -29.17 -12.05 23.68
C VAL A 180 -30.24 -11.93 24.78
N VAL A 181 -29.86 -12.15 26.04
CA VAL A 181 -30.76 -11.98 27.20
C VAL A 181 -31.11 -10.50 27.43
N LYS A 182 -30.25 -9.57 27.01
CA LYS A 182 -30.49 -8.14 27.11
C LYS A 182 -31.18 -7.70 25.83
N THR A 183 -32.34 -7.06 25.94
CA THR A 183 -33.15 -6.65 24.77
C THR A 183 -32.57 -5.44 24.02
N GLU A 184 -31.26 -5.22 24.12
CA GLU A 184 -30.53 -4.07 23.60
C GLU A 184 -29.78 -4.43 22.31
N LEU A 185 -29.67 -3.47 21.41
CA LEU A 185 -28.84 -3.61 20.22
C LEU A 185 -27.37 -3.57 20.62
N PHE A 186 -26.58 -4.50 20.09
CA PHE A 186 -25.13 -4.55 20.29
C PHE A 186 -24.42 -4.89 18.98
N ASP A 187 -23.17 -4.47 18.84
CA ASP A 187 -22.34 -4.78 17.69
C ASP A 187 -21.65 -6.14 17.90
N VAL A 188 -21.85 -7.05 16.95
CA VAL A 188 -21.24 -8.39 16.96
C VAL A 188 -19.76 -8.33 16.58
N TRP A 189 -19.34 -7.29 15.85
CA TRP A 189 -17.96 -7.13 15.39
C TRP A 189 -16.96 -7.10 16.54
N GLU A 190 -17.29 -6.45 17.66
CA GLU A 190 -16.42 -6.38 18.84
C GLU A 190 -16.07 -7.79 19.36
N TYR A 191 -17.07 -8.66 19.49
CA TYR A 191 -16.89 -10.03 19.97
C TYR A 191 -16.11 -10.90 18.97
N ILE A 192 -16.40 -10.75 17.67
CA ILE A 192 -15.71 -11.49 16.61
C ILE A 192 -14.25 -11.06 16.52
N ALA A 193 -13.98 -9.76 16.57
CA ALA A 193 -12.64 -9.20 16.50
C ALA A 193 -11.78 -9.72 17.65
N ASP A 194 -12.30 -9.64 18.89
CA ASP A 194 -11.59 -10.14 20.08
C ASP A 194 -11.32 -11.64 20.00
N THR A 195 -12.33 -12.44 19.63
CA THR A 195 -12.19 -13.90 19.48
C THR A 195 -11.16 -14.27 18.41
N ASN A 196 -11.12 -13.52 17.31
CA ASN A 196 -10.14 -13.73 16.23
C ASN A 196 -8.73 -13.37 16.70
N MET A 197 -8.58 -12.27 17.45
CA MET A 197 -7.28 -11.88 18.03
C MET A 197 -6.78 -12.95 19.01
N ASP A 198 -7.64 -13.43 19.91
CA ASP A 198 -7.31 -14.53 20.81
C ASP A 198 -6.92 -15.79 20.03
N SER A 199 -7.64 -16.10 18.94
CA SER A 199 -7.33 -17.26 18.09
C SER A 199 -5.98 -17.16 17.39
N ILE A 200 -5.53 -15.96 17.04
CA ILE A 200 -4.26 -15.73 16.37
C ILE A 200 -3.10 -15.68 17.37
N PHE A 201 -3.28 -15.02 18.51
CA PHE A 201 -2.20 -14.76 19.47
C PHE A 201 -2.06 -15.82 20.57
N ARG A 202 -3.05 -16.69 20.75
CA ARG A 202 -2.98 -17.79 21.71
C ARG A 202 -1.90 -18.77 21.30
N LYS A 203 -0.84 -18.82 22.10
CA LYS A 203 0.26 -19.77 21.90
C LYS A 203 -0.27 -21.19 22.04
N ILE A 204 0.09 -22.06 21.09
CA ILE A 204 -0.01 -23.52 21.26
C ILE A 204 0.95 -23.95 22.36
#